data_AF-A0A8B6G342-F1
#
_entry.id   AF-A0A8B6G342-F1
#
_cell.length_a   1.000
_cell.length_b   1.000
_cell.length_c   1.000
_cell.angle_alpha   90.00
_cell.angle_beta   90.00
_cell.angle_gamma   90.00
#
_symmetry.space_group_name_H-M   'P 1'
#
loop_
_entity.id
_entity.type
_entity.pdbx_description
1 polymer ?
#
loop_
_entity_poly.entity_id
_entity_poly.type
_entity_poly.pdbx_seq_one_letter_code
_entity_poly.pdbx_strand_id
1 'polypeptide(L)'
;MRQQKPLQRSLGLSWDVNTDNFLFQLSSENKPITRRGILSTINSLYDPLGFLAPVIIQGKLLLRKIVSETVDWDQPLTDETADEWKSWRDTLIAIETLRIPRTYVPYLSKTATKELHMSFSDASEKAIAAVAYLRTTDSSGEPNIGFILGKAKVAPTSGHTIPRLELSAAVLAVEITQTIMDNLDLHIDTVKFYTDSKVVLGYISNETRRFFIYVANRVEKIRKFSSPSQWNYVPTNRNPADSGTRSVPAHEIHSSEWLLGPKQLLSSEQKNSEDIYQLIDPEEDGEIRATVNVAKTFSTPEHKAGRSLTHDVLNTLMAEVSAIVNSRPLVPVSTDPENPLILTPAMLLTQKTDYIFTSDHLGEFDKRDLCLAEWRRVQALASVFWSRWRKEYLPLLQQRRKWTEDRRDLIEGDVILLKDKNICRTQWPVGIIVNSFKSSDEHVRKAEVRVIVNGKATTYTRPIVDMILLIENTPV
;
A
#
# COMPACT_ATOMS: atom_id res chain seq x y z
N MET A 1 -43.14 -50.80 -3.73
CA MET A 1 -42.79 -49.55 -4.46
C MET A 1 -42.48 -48.46 -3.44
N ARG A 2 -41.21 -48.18 -3.15
CA ARG A 2 -40.83 -47.04 -2.30
C ARG A 2 -40.99 -45.76 -3.14
N GLN A 3 -41.88 -44.87 -2.72
CA GLN A 3 -42.08 -43.56 -3.35
C GLN A 3 -40.74 -42.81 -3.42
N GLN A 4 -40.28 -42.46 -4.62
CA GLN A 4 -39.18 -41.51 -4.81
C GLN A 4 -39.59 -40.19 -4.17
N LYS A 5 -38.97 -39.82 -3.04
CA LYS A 5 -39.18 -38.50 -2.44
C LYS A 5 -38.64 -37.42 -3.39
N PRO A 6 -39.33 -36.28 -3.55
CA PRO A 6 -38.98 -35.28 -4.54
C PRO A 6 -37.66 -34.58 -4.20
N LEU A 7 -36.89 -34.26 -5.24
CA LEU A 7 -35.76 -33.34 -5.19
C LEU A 7 -36.24 -31.98 -4.67
N GLN A 8 -35.72 -31.53 -3.53
CA GLN A 8 -36.13 -30.26 -2.94
C GLN A 8 -35.20 -29.14 -3.43
N ARG A 9 -35.75 -27.95 -3.66
CA ARG A 9 -34.95 -26.75 -3.93
C ARG A 9 -34.83 -25.94 -2.64
N SER A 10 -33.61 -25.67 -2.21
CA SER A 10 -33.33 -24.76 -1.09
C SER A 10 -32.63 -23.52 -1.63
N LEU A 11 -33.34 -22.39 -1.65
CA LEU A 11 -32.86 -21.08 -2.14
C LEU A 11 -32.32 -21.06 -3.58
N GLY A 12 -32.56 -22.11 -4.38
CA GLY A 12 -32.06 -22.25 -5.76
C GLY A 12 -31.06 -23.39 -5.97
N LEU A 13 -30.49 -23.95 -4.90
CA LEU A 13 -29.70 -25.19 -4.95
C LEU A 13 -30.63 -26.41 -4.88
N SER A 14 -30.32 -27.44 -5.67
CA SER A 14 -31.03 -28.72 -5.61
C SER A 14 -30.45 -29.57 -4.50
N TRP A 15 -31.31 -30.14 -3.65
CA TRP A 15 -30.91 -30.96 -2.51
C TRP A 15 -31.60 -32.33 -2.61
N ASP A 16 -30.78 -33.38 -2.62
CA ASP A 16 -31.25 -34.75 -2.48
C ASP A 16 -31.25 -35.14 -1.00
N VAL A 17 -32.45 -35.19 -0.42
CA VAL A 17 -32.68 -35.51 0.99
C VAL A 17 -32.31 -36.96 1.31
N ASN A 18 -32.29 -37.88 0.33
CA ASN A 18 -32.00 -39.29 0.60
C ASN A 18 -30.51 -39.53 0.81
N THR A 19 -29.68 -38.85 0.02
CA THR A 19 -28.22 -38.97 0.09
C THR A 19 -27.55 -37.84 0.86
N ASP A 20 -28.33 -36.82 1.27
CA ASP A 20 -27.91 -35.58 1.91
C ASP A 20 -26.82 -34.82 1.13
N ASN A 21 -26.98 -34.74 -0.19
CA ASN A 21 -26.07 -34.05 -1.09
C ASN A 21 -26.74 -32.87 -1.80
N PHE A 22 -25.99 -31.79 -1.96
CA PHE A 22 -26.28 -30.75 -2.92
C PHE A 22 -25.96 -31.19 -4.33
N LEU A 23 -26.84 -30.79 -5.24
CA LEU A 23 -26.87 -31.12 -6.65
C LEU A 23 -26.98 -29.84 -7.46
N PHE A 24 -26.40 -29.85 -8.65
CA PHE A 24 -26.55 -28.79 -9.62
C PHE A 24 -27.34 -29.32 -10.81
N GLN A 25 -28.27 -28.50 -11.30
CA GLN A 25 -29.05 -28.81 -12.49
C GLN A 25 -28.83 -27.71 -13.51
N LEU A 26 -28.50 -28.10 -14.74
CA LEU A 26 -28.38 -27.14 -15.83
C LEU A 26 -29.75 -26.92 -16.48
N SER A 27 -30.01 -25.69 -16.90
CA SER A 27 -31.13 -25.42 -17.79
C SER A 27 -30.77 -25.92 -19.18
N SER A 28 -31.51 -26.89 -19.70
CA SER A 28 -31.30 -27.50 -21.03
C SER A 28 -31.72 -26.60 -22.20
N GLU A 29 -31.99 -25.32 -21.96
CA GLU A 29 -32.39 -24.36 -22.99
C GLU A 29 -31.18 -23.96 -23.84
N ASN A 30 -31.26 -24.20 -25.16
CA ASN A 30 -30.28 -23.74 -26.13
C ASN A 30 -30.33 -22.20 -26.22
N LYS A 31 -29.50 -21.55 -25.40
CA LYS A 31 -29.37 -20.09 -25.41
C LYS A 31 -28.61 -19.63 -26.65
N PRO A 32 -28.99 -18.48 -27.25
CA PRO A 32 -28.32 -17.94 -28.42
C PRO A 32 -26.86 -17.60 -28.09
N ILE A 33 -25.94 -17.82 -29.04
CA ILE A 33 -24.50 -17.51 -28.91
C ILE A 33 -24.29 -16.00 -29.05
N THR A 34 -24.73 -15.28 -28.01
CA THR A 34 -24.72 -13.82 -27.89
C THR A 34 -24.17 -13.45 -26.51
N ARG A 35 -23.78 -12.19 -26.32
CA ARG A 35 -23.33 -11.69 -25.00
C ARG A 35 -24.38 -11.96 -23.92
N ARG A 36 -25.65 -11.72 -24.26
CA ARG A 36 -26.78 -11.98 -23.36
C ARG A 36 -26.93 -13.46 -23.03
N GLY A 37 -26.75 -14.35 -24.01
CA GLY A 37 -26.81 -15.80 -23.80
C GLY A 37 -25.73 -16.32 -22.86
N ILE A 38 -24.50 -15.81 -22.99
CA ILE A 38 -23.39 -16.14 -22.10
C ILE A 38 -23.66 -15.67 -20.67
N LEU A 39 -24.02 -14.40 -20.50
CA LEU A 39 -24.36 -13.83 -19.20
C LEU A 39 -25.52 -14.60 -18.53
N SER A 40 -26.56 -14.92 -19.30
CA SER A 40 -27.70 -15.69 -18.82
C SER A 40 -27.30 -17.10 -18.38
N THR A 41 -26.39 -17.76 -19.08
CA THR A 41 -25.89 -19.09 -18.69
C THR A 41 -25.05 -19.02 -17.41
N ILE A 42 -24.14 -18.05 -17.31
CA ILE A 42 -23.32 -17.85 -16.10
C ILE A 42 -24.22 -17.59 -14.89
N ASN A 43 -25.22 -16.72 -15.02
CA ASN A 43 -26.14 -16.40 -13.93
C ASN A 43 -27.15 -17.51 -13.62
N SER A 44 -27.37 -18.47 -14.54
CA SER A 44 -28.20 -19.65 -14.26
C SER A 44 -27.53 -20.68 -13.35
N LEU A 45 -26.19 -20.63 -13.24
CA LEU A 45 -25.44 -21.41 -12.26
C LEU A 45 -25.52 -20.73 -10.90
N TYR A 46 -26.56 -21.07 -10.14
CA TYR A 46 -26.74 -20.54 -8.78
C TYR A 46 -25.84 -21.28 -7.79
N ASP A 47 -24.79 -20.60 -7.32
CA ASP A 47 -23.79 -21.14 -6.40
C ASP A 47 -23.49 -20.13 -5.27
N PRO A 48 -24.32 -20.08 -4.22
CA PRO A 48 -24.17 -19.11 -3.13
C PRO A 48 -22.96 -19.41 -2.24
N LEU A 49 -22.53 -20.67 -2.15
CA LEU A 49 -21.40 -21.11 -1.31
C LEU A 49 -20.08 -21.20 -2.08
N GLY A 50 -20.09 -21.02 -3.40
CA GLY A 50 -18.88 -20.96 -4.22
C GLY A 50 -18.21 -22.32 -4.46
N PHE A 51 -18.98 -23.41 -4.46
CA PHE A 51 -18.47 -24.74 -4.82
C PHE A 51 -17.92 -24.80 -6.25
N LEU A 52 -18.60 -24.10 -7.16
CA LEU A 52 -18.30 -24.03 -8.59
C LEU A 52 -17.57 -22.74 -8.97
N ALA A 53 -17.13 -21.94 -8.00
CA ALA A 53 -16.43 -20.68 -8.27
C ALA A 53 -15.25 -20.83 -9.26
N PRO A 54 -14.40 -21.89 -9.19
CA PRO A 54 -13.35 -22.16 -10.18
C PRO A 54 -13.86 -22.46 -11.61
N VAL A 55 -15.08 -22.97 -11.75
CA VAL A 55 -15.68 -23.27 -13.06
C VAL A 55 -16.36 -22.03 -13.61
N ILE A 56 -17.10 -21.30 -12.76
CA ILE A 56 -17.84 -20.09 -13.11
C ILE A 56 -16.89 -18.95 -13.48
N ILE A 57 -15.70 -18.86 -12.88
CA ILE A 57 -14.74 -17.79 -13.19
C ILE A 57 -14.28 -17.84 -14.65
N GLN A 58 -14.14 -19.02 -15.26
CA GLN A 58 -13.79 -19.16 -16.68
C GLN A 58 -14.87 -18.51 -17.57
N GLY A 59 -16.15 -18.80 -17.31
CA GLY A 59 -17.26 -18.13 -18.00
C GLY A 59 -17.25 -16.61 -17.81
N LYS A 60 -16.98 -16.12 -16.59
CA LYS A 60 -16.87 -14.67 -16.32
C LYS A 60 -15.69 -14.01 -17.02
N LEU A 61 -14.57 -14.72 -17.19
CA LEU A 61 -13.40 -14.24 -17.93
C LEU A 61 -13.70 -14.13 -19.43
N LEU A 62 -14.40 -15.12 -20.00
CA LEU A 62 -14.90 -15.05 -21.38
C LEU A 62 -15.83 -13.85 -21.57
N LEU A 63 -16.78 -13.66 -20.65
CA LEU A 63 -17.67 -12.50 -20.68
C LEU A 63 -16.89 -11.17 -20.63
N ARG A 64 -15.85 -11.07 -19.80
CA ARG A 64 -14.98 -9.87 -19.74
C ARG A 64 -14.31 -9.59 -21.10
N LYS A 65 -13.73 -10.62 -21.73
CA LYS A 65 -13.08 -10.53 -23.06
C LYS A 65 -14.07 -10.01 -24.12
N ILE A 66 -15.27 -10.57 -24.11
CA ILE A 66 -16.32 -10.18 -25.06
C ILE A 66 -16.76 -8.73 -24.80
N VAL A 67 -17.01 -8.32 -23.55
CA VAL A 67 -17.46 -6.96 -23.25
C VAL A 67 -16.47 -5.89 -23.74
N SER A 68 -15.17 -6.17 -23.74
CA SER A 68 -14.16 -5.25 -24.30
C SER A 68 -14.24 -5.03 -25.82
N GLU A 69 -14.86 -5.92 -26.59
CA GLU A 69 -14.86 -5.88 -28.06
C GLU A 69 -15.92 -4.95 -28.70
N THR A 70 -16.64 -4.13 -27.93
CA THR A 70 -17.64 -3.14 -28.43
C THR A 70 -18.79 -3.66 -29.32
N VAL A 71 -19.08 -4.95 -29.33
CA VAL A 71 -20.22 -5.57 -30.04
C VAL A 71 -21.54 -5.37 -29.26
N ASP A 72 -22.67 -5.32 -29.97
CA ASP A 72 -23.99 -5.23 -29.34
C ASP A 72 -24.37 -6.53 -28.58
N TRP A 73 -25.28 -6.45 -27.61
CA TRP A 73 -25.62 -7.54 -26.68
C TRP A 73 -26.24 -8.78 -27.33
N ASP A 74 -26.98 -8.56 -28.42
CA ASP A 74 -27.78 -9.56 -29.11
C ASP A 74 -27.19 -9.97 -30.48
N GLN A 75 -26.00 -9.46 -30.82
CA GLN A 75 -25.27 -9.89 -32.01
C GLN A 75 -24.50 -11.21 -31.79
N PRO A 76 -24.37 -12.04 -32.85
CA PRO A 76 -23.59 -13.27 -32.77
C PRO A 76 -22.11 -12.95 -32.52
N LEU A 77 -21.47 -13.81 -31.74
CA LEU A 77 -20.05 -13.71 -31.39
C LEU A 77 -19.15 -14.11 -32.56
N THR A 78 -17.87 -13.71 -32.51
CA THR A 78 -16.84 -14.18 -33.44
C THR A 78 -16.63 -15.69 -33.30
N ASP A 79 -16.22 -16.35 -34.38
CA ASP A 79 -16.06 -17.82 -34.39
C ASP A 79 -15.11 -18.32 -33.28
N GLU A 80 -14.02 -17.60 -33.02
CA GLU A 80 -13.05 -17.93 -31.96
C GLU A 80 -13.67 -17.92 -30.56
N THR A 81 -14.38 -16.84 -30.20
CA THR A 81 -15.01 -16.71 -28.87
C THR A 81 -16.23 -17.61 -28.72
N ALA A 82 -16.92 -17.90 -29.83
CA ALA A 82 -18.00 -18.87 -29.88
C ALA A 82 -17.51 -20.30 -29.61
N ASP A 83 -16.33 -20.67 -30.10
CA ASP A 83 -15.76 -22.00 -29.86
C ASP A 83 -15.20 -22.16 -28.44
N GLU A 84 -14.52 -21.13 -27.90
CA GLU A 84 -14.14 -21.09 -26.48
C GLU A 84 -15.38 -21.25 -25.57
N TRP A 85 -16.47 -20.56 -25.92
CA TRP A 85 -17.75 -20.66 -25.21
C TRP A 85 -18.37 -22.04 -25.27
N LYS A 86 -18.47 -22.65 -26.46
CA LYS A 86 -19.03 -24.00 -26.63
C LYS A 86 -18.22 -25.00 -25.82
N SER A 87 -16.88 -24.95 -25.91
CA SER A 87 -16.01 -25.83 -25.16
C SER A 87 -16.27 -25.74 -23.65
N TRP A 88 -16.35 -24.53 -23.10
CA TRP A 88 -16.65 -24.36 -21.67
C TRP A 88 -18.05 -24.86 -21.31
N ARG A 89 -19.07 -24.49 -22.08
CA ARG A 89 -20.47 -24.90 -21.85
C ARG A 89 -20.61 -26.42 -21.86
N ASP A 90 -19.96 -27.09 -22.80
CA ASP A 90 -20.05 -28.54 -22.93
C ASP A 90 -19.40 -29.25 -21.73
N THR A 91 -18.39 -28.63 -21.08
CA THR A 91 -17.86 -29.15 -19.81
C THR A 91 -18.88 -29.08 -18.67
N LEU A 92 -19.80 -28.11 -18.67
CA LEU A 92 -20.75 -27.91 -17.57
C LEU A 92 -21.63 -29.13 -17.35
N ILE A 93 -21.90 -29.93 -18.38
CA ILE A 93 -22.69 -31.16 -18.29
C ILE A 93 -22.15 -32.09 -17.18
N ALA A 94 -20.82 -32.10 -16.98
CA ALA A 94 -20.21 -32.90 -15.92
C ALA A 94 -20.67 -32.47 -14.51
N ILE A 95 -21.05 -31.20 -14.31
CA ILE A 95 -21.50 -30.67 -13.01
C ILE A 95 -22.79 -31.35 -12.54
N GLU A 96 -23.65 -31.83 -13.44
CA GLU A 96 -24.87 -32.55 -13.06
C GLU A 96 -24.58 -33.87 -12.33
N THR A 97 -23.38 -34.42 -12.52
CA THR A 97 -22.91 -35.61 -11.81
C THR A 97 -22.26 -35.29 -10.46
N LEU A 98 -21.95 -34.02 -10.20
CA LEU A 98 -21.33 -33.58 -8.95
C LEU A 98 -22.29 -33.80 -7.77
N ARG A 99 -21.78 -34.38 -6.70
CA ARG A 99 -22.48 -34.61 -5.43
C ARG A 99 -21.64 -33.97 -4.34
N ILE A 100 -22.20 -32.96 -3.67
CA ILE A 100 -21.50 -32.28 -2.57
C ILE A 100 -22.24 -32.61 -1.27
N PRO A 101 -21.59 -33.31 -0.32
CA PRO A 101 -22.18 -33.57 0.99
C PRO A 101 -22.58 -32.26 1.68
N ARG A 102 -23.80 -32.20 2.21
CA ARG A 102 -24.27 -31.01 2.94
C ARG A 102 -23.51 -30.82 4.26
N THR A 103 -23.13 -31.92 4.91
CA THR A 103 -22.33 -31.90 6.13
C THR A 103 -20.88 -31.56 5.82
N TYR A 104 -20.33 -30.56 6.53
CA TYR A 104 -18.93 -30.16 6.39
C TYR A 104 -17.97 -31.30 6.74
N VAL A 105 -18.22 -31.97 7.86
CA VAL A 105 -17.41 -33.11 8.34
C VAL A 105 -18.31 -34.24 8.87
N PRO A 106 -17.89 -35.51 8.80
CA PRO A 106 -18.72 -36.65 9.19
C PRO A 106 -19.04 -36.73 10.69
N TYR A 107 -18.15 -36.25 11.56
CA TYR A 107 -18.28 -36.37 13.03
C TYR A 107 -18.14 -35.01 13.73
N LEU A 108 -19.26 -34.32 13.93
CA LEU A 108 -19.37 -33.14 14.82
C LEU A 108 -19.79 -33.61 16.22
N SER A 109 -18.92 -34.33 16.94
CA SER A 109 -19.20 -34.69 18.34
C SER A 109 -18.86 -33.53 19.29
N LYS A 110 -19.66 -33.33 20.35
CA LYS A 110 -19.48 -32.25 21.36
C LYS A 110 -18.15 -32.32 22.13
N THR A 111 -17.38 -33.39 21.96
CA THR A 111 -16.15 -33.71 22.71
C THR A 111 -14.87 -33.66 21.85
N ALA A 112 -14.98 -33.35 20.57
CA ALA A 112 -13.83 -33.10 19.70
C ALA A 112 -13.20 -31.73 20.01
N THR A 113 -11.87 -31.63 19.98
CA THR A 113 -11.16 -30.34 20.06
C THR A 113 -11.51 -29.54 18.79
N LYS A 114 -11.97 -28.29 18.95
CA LYS A 114 -12.78 -27.65 17.91
C LYS A 114 -11.90 -27.00 16.86
N GLU A 115 -12.18 -27.38 15.62
CA GLU A 115 -12.50 -26.46 14.54
C GLU A 115 -11.50 -25.32 14.30
N LEU A 116 -10.37 -25.66 13.64
CA LEU A 116 -9.49 -24.68 13.03
C LEU A 116 -10.12 -24.21 11.71
N HIS A 117 -10.45 -22.93 11.63
CA HIS A 117 -10.84 -22.31 10.38
C HIS A 117 -9.59 -21.95 9.57
N MET A 118 -9.47 -22.47 8.35
CA MET A 118 -8.35 -22.18 7.46
C MET A 118 -8.87 -21.43 6.24
N SER A 119 -8.46 -20.18 6.08
CA SER A 119 -8.80 -19.37 4.91
C SER A 119 -7.58 -19.12 4.05
N PHE A 120 -7.68 -19.50 2.78
CA PHE A 120 -6.65 -19.35 1.78
C PHE A 120 -7.03 -18.22 0.83
N SER A 121 -6.04 -17.47 0.37
CA SER A 121 -6.21 -16.41 -0.62
C SER A 121 -5.18 -16.54 -1.72
N ASP A 122 -5.58 -16.22 -2.94
CA ASP A 122 -4.71 -16.17 -4.11
C ASP A 122 -5.14 -15.05 -5.07
N ALA A 123 -4.19 -14.53 -5.83
CA ALA A 123 -4.43 -13.51 -6.83
C ALA A 123 -3.59 -13.71 -8.08
N SER A 124 -4.22 -13.42 -9.22
CA SER A 124 -3.57 -13.32 -10.53
C SER A 124 -4.08 -12.09 -11.26
N GLU A 125 -3.45 -11.76 -12.40
CA GLU A 125 -3.93 -10.73 -13.33
C GLU A 125 -5.36 -10.97 -13.84
N LYS A 126 -5.82 -12.24 -13.81
CA LYS A 126 -7.14 -12.62 -14.32
C LYS A 126 -8.20 -12.58 -13.23
N ALA A 127 -7.91 -13.09 -12.05
CA ALA A 127 -8.87 -13.26 -10.97
C ALA A 127 -8.21 -13.26 -9.59
N ILE A 128 -9.00 -12.90 -8.58
CA ILE A 128 -8.68 -13.10 -7.17
C ILE A 128 -9.61 -14.15 -6.58
N ALA A 129 -9.12 -14.97 -5.67
CA ALA A 129 -9.89 -16.01 -5.03
C ALA A 129 -9.59 -16.12 -3.54
N ALA A 130 -10.59 -16.57 -2.80
CA ALA A 130 -10.42 -17.01 -1.43
C ALA A 130 -11.31 -18.22 -1.14
N VAL A 131 -10.82 -19.13 -0.30
CA VAL A 131 -11.54 -20.35 0.09
C VAL A 131 -11.32 -20.66 1.56
N ALA A 132 -12.39 -21.08 2.22
CA ALA A 132 -12.45 -21.34 3.64
C ALA A 132 -12.82 -22.80 3.92
N TYR A 133 -12.06 -23.42 4.82
CA TYR A 133 -12.27 -24.80 5.25
C TYR A 133 -12.44 -24.89 6.77
N LEU A 134 -13.26 -25.86 7.18
CA LEU A 134 -13.38 -26.33 8.56
C LEU A 134 -12.43 -27.52 8.74
N ARG A 135 -11.45 -27.41 9.65
CA ARG A 135 -10.66 -28.56 10.07
C ARG A 135 -11.10 -29.00 11.46
N THR A 136 -11.56 -30.24 11.60
CA THR A 136 -11.87 -30.85 12.90
C THR A 136 -10.89 -31.97 13.20
N THR A 137 -10.61 -32.20 14.48
CA THR A 137 -9.80 -33.33 14.93
C THR A 137 -10.71 -34.27 15.71
N ASP A 138 -10.82 -35.51 15.27
CA ASP A 138 -11.62 -36.50 16.01
C ASP A 138 -10.97 -36.82 17.36
N SER A 139 -11.73 -37.45 18.25
CA SER A 139 -11.27 -38.10 19.48
C SER A 139 -10.09 -39.06 19.27
N SER A 140 -9.95 -39.63 18.07
CA SER A 140 -8.80 -40.46 17.66
C SER A 140 -7.56 -39.68 17.20
N GLY A 141 -7.64 -38.34 17.10
CA GLY A 141 -6.54 -37.49 16.63
C GLY A 141 -6.47 -37.30 15.10
N GLU A 142 -7.35 -37.95 14.33
CA GLU A 142 -7.37 -37.86 12.87
C GLU A 142 -8.03 -36.54 12.41
N PRO A 143 -7.36 -35.74 11.55
CA PRO A 143 -7.89 -34.49 11.05
C PRO A 143 -8.84 -34.70 9.86
N ASN A 144 -10.03 -34.11 9.94
CA ASN A 144 -11.01 -34.04 8.85
C ASN A 144 -11.10 -32.60 8.32
N ILE A 145 -11.28 -32.45 7.01
CA ILE A 145 -11.51 -31.15 6.36
C ILE A 145 -12.88 -31.14 5.70
N GLY A 146 -13.63 -30.06 5.91
CA GLY A 146 -14.84 -29.71 5.18
C GLY A 146 -14.72 -28.37 4.48
N PHE A 147 -15.13 -28.28 3.21
CA PHE A 147 -15.31 -27.01 2.52
C PHE A 147 -16.49 -26.23 3.15
N ILE A 148 -16.31 -24.94 3.45
CA ILE A 148 -17.40 -24.10 3.96
C ILE A 148 -17.88 -23.13 2.87
N LEU A 149 -16.97 -22.28 2.38
CA LEU A 149 -17.29 -21.17 1.50
C LEU A 149 -16.09 -20.83 0.62
N GLY A 150 -16.35 -20.65 -0.66
CA GLY A 150 -15.38 -20.21 -1.64
C GLY A 150 -15.86 -18.99 -2.38
N LYS A 151 -14.94 -18.16 -2.87
CA LYS A 151 -15.30 -16.99 -3.68
C LYS A 151 -14.19 -16.66 -4.66
N ALA A 152 -14.54 -16.55 -5.93
CA ALA A 152 -13.67 -16.06 -6.99
C ALA A 152 -14.28 -14.81 -7.64
N LYS A 153 -13.45 -13.80 -7.88
CA LYS A 153 -13.83 -12.54 -8.54
C LYS A 153 -12.86 -12.26 -9.68
N VAL A 154 -13.38 -11.78 -10.81
CA VAL A 154 -12.55 -11.34 -11.94
C VAL A 154 -11.76 -10.10 -11.50
N ALA A 155 -10.46 -10.08 -11.77
CA ALA A 155 -9.60 -8.96 -11.46
C ALA A 155 -9.89 -7.78 -12.41
N PRO A 156 -9.76 -6.52 -11.96
CA PRO A 156 -9.89 -5.37 -12.83
C PRO A 156 -8.82 -5.35 -13.93
N THR A 157 -9.18 -4.92 -15.14
CA THR A 157 -8.26 -4.91 -16.30
C THR A 157 -7.22 -3.79 -16.25
N SER A 158 -7.45 -2.72 -15.48
CA SER A 158 -6.57 -1.55 -15.42
C SER A 158 -6.32 -1.10 -13.99
N GLY A 159 -5.09 -0.62 -13.71
CA GLY A 159 -4.79 0.20 -12.53
C GLY A 159 -4.38 -0.54 -11.25
N HIS A 160 -4.22 -1.87 -11.29
CA HIS A 160 -3.77 -2.65 -10.13
C HIS A 160 -2.49 -3.42 -10.45
N THR A 161 -1.48 -3.23 -9.61
CA THR A 161 -0.28 -4.05 -9.57
C THR A 161 -0.59 -5.42 -8.95
N ILE A 162 0.25 -6.42 -9.17
CA ILE A 162 0.09 -7.75 -8.56
C ILE A 162 -0.02 -7.67 -7.03
N PRO A 163 0.83 -6.92 -6.30
CA PRO A 163 0.69 -6.79 -4.85
C PRO A 163 -0.68 -6.22 -4.39
N ARG A 164 -1.28 -5.31 -5.18
CA ARG A 164 -2.62 -4.78 -4.89
C ARG A 164 -3.72 -5.83 -5.09
N LEU A 165 -3.56 -6.73 -6.04
CA LEU A 165 -4.49 -7.83 -6.28
C LEU A 165 -4.36 -8.89 -5.19
N GLU A 166 -3.14 -9.27 -4.83
CA GLU A 166 -2.84 -10.18 -3.70
C GLU A 166 -3.40 -9.64 -2.39
N LEU A 167 -3.19 -8.34 -2.10
CA LEU A 167 -3.77 -7.70 -0.92
C LEU A 167 -5.31 -7.68 -0.97
N SER A 168 -5.90 -7.59 -2.15
CA SER A 168 -7.36 -7.65 -2.31
C SER A 168 -7.91 -9.07 -2.14
N ALA A 169 -7.14 -10.10 -2.50
CA ALA A 169 -7.48 -11.49 -2.19
C ALA A 169 -7.40 -11.76 -0.68
N ALA A 170 -6.42 -11.19 0.02
CA ALA A 170 -6.34 -11.25 1.48
C ALA A 170 -7.55 -10.56 2.16
N VAL A 171 -7.99 -9.40 1.65
CA VAL A 171 -9.25 -8.77 2.11
C VAL A 171 -10.44 -9.67 1.85
N LEU A 172 -10.51 -10.32 0.68
CA LEU A 172 -11.59 -11.26 0.34
C LEU A 172 -11.63 -12.45 1.31
N ALA A 173 -10.47 -13.00 1.69
CA ALA A 173 -10.38 -14.05 2.71
C ALA A 173 -10.98 -13.60 4.05
N VAL A 174 -10.62 -12.40 4.53
CA VAL A 174 -11.20 -11.86 5.76
C VAL A 174 -12.71 -11.67 5.67
N GLU A 175 -13.22 -11.16 4.54
CA GLU A 175 -14.67 -10.98 4.34
C GLU A 175 -15.44 -12.29 4.38
N ILE A 176 -14.92 -13.35 3.73
CA ILE A 176 -15.58 -14.66 3.75
C ILE A 176 -15.51 -15.27 5.16
N THR A 177 -14.38 -15.17 5.86
CA THR A 177 -14.26 -15.66 7.23
C THR A 177 -15.20 -14.92 8.18
N GLN A 178 -15.30 -13.60 8.06
CA GLN A 178 -16.25 -12.82 8.86
C GLN A 178 -17.69 -13.28 8.62
N THR A 179 -18.07 -13.45 7.35
CA THR A 179 -19.41 -13.96 7.01
C THR A 179 -19.66 -15.34 7.61
N ILE A 180 -18.65 -16.21 7.61
CA ILE A 180 -18.75 -17.55 8.21
C ILE A 180 -18.90 -17.44 9.73
N MET A 181 -18.05 -16.66 10.41
CA MET A 181 -18.13 -16.49 11.86
C MET A 181 -19.46 -15.89 12.32
N ASP A 182 -20.06 -15.00 11.53
CA ASP A 182 -21.34 -14.37 11.85
C ASP A 182 -22.55 -15.30 11.65
N ASN A 183 -22.43 -16.32 10.79
CA ASN A 183 -23.56 -17.18 10.38
C ASN A 183 -23.39 -18.67 10.78
N LEU A 184 -22.22 -19.08 11.23
CA LEU A 184 -21.94 -20.45 11.62
C LEU A 184 -22.27 -20.63 13.11
N ASP A 185 -23.26 -21.46 13.42
CA ASP A 185 -23.68 -21.80 14.78
C ASP A 185 -22.69 -22.74 15.52
N LEU A 186 -21.39 -22.67 15.17
CA LEU A 186 -20.33 -23.48 15.74
C LEU A 186 -19.29 -22.60 16.43
N HIS A 187 -18.73 -23.10 17.53
CA HIS A 187 -17.68 -22.39 18.26
C HIS A 187 -16.31 -22.73 17.67
N ILE A 188 -15.72 -21.75 16.99
CA ILE A 188 -14.39 -21.88 16.37
C ILE A 188 -13.31 -21.46 17.39
N ASP A 189 -12.39 -22.37 17.70
CA ASP A 189 -11.32 -22.13 18.67
C ASP A 189 -10.17 -21.30 18.06
N THR A 190 -9.89 -21.48 16.78
CA THR A 190 -8.75 -20.81 16.11
C THR A 190 -9.04 -20.53 14.64
N VAL A 191 -8.60 -19.37 14.16
CA VAL A 191 -8.66 -18.97 12.75
C VAL A 191 -7.24 -18.72 12.24
N LYS A 192 -6.88 -19.34 11.13
CA LYS A 192 -5.63 -19.13 10.40
C LYS A 192 -5.90 -18.70 8.96
N PHE A 193 -5.12 -17.72 8.52
CA PHE A 193 -5.13 -17.21 7.16
C PHE A 193 -3.84 -17.63 6.45
N TYR A 194 -3.96 -17.93 5.16
CA TYR A 194 -2.86 -18.38 4.32
C TYR A 194 -2.83 -17.58 3.01
N THR A 195 -1.63 -17.15 2.64
CA THR A 195 -1.34 -16.49 1.35
C THR A 195 0.06 -16.89 0.89
N ASP A 196 0.26 -16.93 -0.41
CA ASP A 196 1.57 -17.14 -1.04
C ASP A 196 2.31 -15.84 -1.35
N SER A 197 1.72 -14.69 -1.02
CA SER A 197 2.38 -13.40 -1.16
C SER A 197 3.09 -12.98 0.13
N LYS A 198 4.42 -13.08 0.13
CA LYS A 198 5.25 -12.53 1.21
C LYS A 198 5.17 -11.00 1.30
N VAL A 199 4.90 -10.32 0.18
CA VAL A 199 4.70 -8.86 0.15
C VAL A 199 3.48 -8.48 0.98
N VAL A 200 2.35 -9.18 0.79
CA VAL A 200 1.14 -8.98 1.58
C VAL A 200 1.36 -9.28 3.06
N LEU A 201 2.09 -10.36 3.38
CA LEU A 201 2.43 -10.67 4.77
C LEU A 201 3.28 -9.57 5.42
N GLY A 202 4.22 -8.99 4.68
CA GLY A 202 4.99 -7.82 5.10
C GLY A 202 4.10 -6.60 5.32
N TYR A 203 3.12 -6.34 4.44
CA TYR A 203 2.15 -5.26 4.61
C TYR A 203 1.30 -5.43 5.87
N ILE A 204 0.78 -6.64 6.10
CA ILE A 204 -0.06 -6.96 7.26
C ILE A 204 0.73 -6.91 8.56
N SER A 205 2.03 -7.21 8.53
CA SER A 205 2.90 -7.19 9.72
C SER A 205 3.46 -5.80 10.03
N ASN A 206 3.47 -4.87 9.07
CA ASN A 206 4.07 -3.55 9.25
C ASN A 206 3.31 -2.63 10.22
N GLU A 207 3.95 -2.18 11.30
CA GLU A 207 3.35 -1.25 12.28
C GLU A 207 3.60 0.23 11.97
N THR A 208 4.57 0.54 11.11
CA THR A 208 4.97 1.92 10.79
C THR A 208 3.93 2.69 9.95
N ARG A 209 2.94 1.98 9.37
CA ARG A 209 1.82 2.53 8.58
C ARG A 209 2.24 3.45 7.43
N ARG A 210 3.39 3.17 6.81
CA ARG A 210 3.97 4.00 5.75
C ARG A 210 3.32 3.83 4.37
N PHE A 211 2.06 3.45 4.31
CA PHE A 211 1.41 3.09 3.05
C PHE A 211 0.67 4.26 2.40
N PHE A 212 0.58 4.27 1.07
CA PHE A 212 -0.43 5.05 0.38
C PHE A 212 -1.85 4.55 0.70
N ILE A 213 -2.85 5.39 0.47
CA ILE A 213 -4.23 5.22 0.97
C ILE A 213 -4.82 3.86 0.60
N TYR A 214 -4.56 3.37 -0.61
CA TYR A 214 -5.10 2.09 -1.09
C TYR A 214 -4.66 0.90 -0.23
N VAL A 215 -3.36 0.79 0.03
CA VAL A 215 -2.78 -0.29 0.85
C VAL A 215 -3.11 -0.05 2.31
N ALA A 216 -3.01 1.19 2.81
CA ALA A 216 -3.34 1.55 4.18
C ALA A 216 -4.76 1.11 4.56
N ASN A 217 -5.76 1.46 3.76
CA ASN A 217 -7.17 1.14 4.05
C ASN A 217 -7.45 -0.37 4.03
N ARG A 218 -6.77 -1.13 3.17
CA ARG A 218 -6.95 -2.58 3.07
C ARG A 218 -6.26 -3.33 4.20
N VAL A 219 -5.03 -2.92 4.55
CA VAL A 219 -4.33 -3.44 5.73
C VAL A 219 -5.12 -3.14 7.00
N GLU A 220 -5.69 -1.94 7.13
CA GLU A 220 -6.57 -1.60 8.25
C GLU A 220 -7.81 -2.50 8.29
N LYS A 221 -8.47 -2.74 7.15
CA LYS A 221 -9.61 -3.65 7.06
C LYS A 221 -9.27 -5.08 7.49
N ILE A 222 -8.11 -5.59 7.06
CA ILE A 222 -7.61 -6.91 7.47
C ILE A 222 -7.35 -6.94 8.99
N ARG A 223 -6.66 -5.92 9.51
CA ARG A 223 -6.29 -5.81 10.92
C ARG A 223 -7.48 -5.57 11.86
N LYS A 224 -8.60 -5.07 11.35
CA LYS A 224 -9.83 -4.91 12.14
C LYS A 224 -10.42 -6.25 12.59
N PHE A 225 -10.25 -7.30 11.78
CA PHE A 225 -10.82 -8.63 12.03
C PHE A 225 -9.78 -9.69 12.40
N SER A 226 -8.54 -9.53 11.92
CA SER A 226 -7.46 -10.52 12.11
C SER A 226 -6.20 -9.88 12.67
N SER A 227 -5.43 -10.67 13.42
CA SER A 227 -4.12 -10.29 13.93
C SER A 227 -3.01 -10.77 12.98
N PRO A 228 -1.87 -10.07 12.86
CA PRO A 228 -0.76 -10.50 12.00
C PRO A 228 -0.26 -11.93 12.30
N SER A 229 -0.31 -12.37 13.57
CA SER A 229 0.06 -13.73 13.99
C SER A 229 -0.82 -14.85 13.42
N GLN A 230 -2.01 -14.51 12.91
CA GLN A 230 -2.91 -15.49 12.28
C GLN A 230 -2.57 -15.74 10.80
N TRP A 231 -1.72 -14.90 10.20
CA TRP A 231 -1.36 -14.96 8.78
C TRP A 231 -0.10 -15.78 8.56
N ASN A 232 -0.19 -16.74 7.64
CA ASN A 232 0.86 -17.70 7.37
C ASN A 232 1.19 -17.74 5.88
N TYR A 233 2.46 -17.94 5.57
CA TYR A 233 2.88 -18.21 4.21
C TYR A 233 2.52 -19.65 3.81
N VAL A 234 1.97 -19.81 2.60
CA VAL A 234 1.82 -21.11 1.93
C VAL A 234 2.46 -21.03 0.55
N PRO A 235 3.23 -22.04 0.10
CA PRO A 235 3.71 -22.07 -1.28
C PRO A 235 2.54 -22.15 -2.28
N THR A 236 2.64 -21.48 -3.43
CA THR A 236 1.59 -21.46 -4.48
C THR A 236 1.13 -22.85 -4.90
N ASN A 237 2.05 -23.83 -5.00
CA ASN A 237 1.71 -25.20 -5.39
C ASN A 237 0.91 -26.00 -4.33
N ARG A 238 0.71 -25.43 -3.14
CA ARG A 238 -0.11 -26.00 -2.06
C ARG A 238 -1.26 -25.07 -1.68
N ASN A 239 -1.51 -24.04 -2.47
CA ASN A 239 -2.55 -23.06 -2.22
C ASN A 239 -3.83 -23.48 -2.96
N PRO A 240 -4.87 -23.98 -2.28
CA PRO A 240 -6.11 -24.38 -2.94
C PRO A 240 -6.83 -23.21 -3.61
N ALA A 241 -6.57 -21.96 -3.19
CA ALA A 241 -7.15 -20.78 -3.81
C ALA A 241 -6.67 -20.56 -5.26
N ASP A 242 -5.53 -21.14 -5.67
CA ASP A 242 -5.01 -21.09 -7.05
C ASP A 242 -6.01 -21.72 -8.05
N SER A 243 -6.77 -22.74 -7.62
CA SER A 243 -7.87 -23.29 -8.43
C SER A 243 -8.91 -22.22 -8.80
N GLY A 244 -9.18 -21.29 -7.87
CA GLY A 244 -10.14 -20.21 -8.08
C GLY A 244 -9.64 -19.09 -8.98
N THR A 245 -8.33 -18.91 -9.13
CA THR A 245 -7.73 -17.88 -10.00
C THR A 245 -7.39 -18.41 -11.40
N ARG A 246 -6.97 -19.67 -11.51
CA ARG A 246 -6.60 -20.32 -12.78
C ARG A 246 -7.76 -20.97 -13.52
N SER A 247 -8.91 -21.11 -12.87
CA SER A 247 -10.07 -21.90 -13.29
C SER A 247 -9.79 -23.41 -13.37
N VAL A 248 -10.84 -24.20 -13.17
CA VAL A 248 -10.78 -25.66 -13.22
C VAL A 248 -11.88 -26.16 -14.16
N PRO A 249 -11.60 -27.09 -15.08
CA PRO A 249 -12.62 -27.72 -15.89
C PRO A 249 -13.70 -28.39 -15.02
N ALA A 250 -14.95 -28.29 -15.43
CA ALA A 250 -16.08 -28.81 -14.66
C ALA A 250 -15.99 -30.30 -14.30
N HIS A 251 -15.29 -31.13 -15.08
CA HIS A 251 -15.12 -32.55 -14.81
C HIS A 251 -14.07 -32.85 -13.72
N GLU A 252 -13.13 -31.95 -13.48
CA GLU A 252 -12.04 -32.13 -12.49
C GLU A 252 -12.37 -31.52 -11.12
N ILE A 253 -13.45 -30.72 -11.03
CA ILE A 253 -13.79 -29.97 -9.81
C ILE A 253 -13.97 -30.89 -8.59
N HIS A 254 -14.54 -32.08 -8.78
CA HIS A 254 -14.76 -33.07 -7.71
C HIS A 254 -13.44 -33.54 -7.08
N SER A 255 -12.38 -33.69 -7.89
CA SER A 255 -11.05 -34.12 -7.44
C SER A 255 -10.11 -32.96 -7.10
N SER A 256 -10.56 -31.71 -7.27
CA SER A 256 -9.74 -30.53 -7.07
C SER A 256 -9.43 -30.27 -5.58
N GLU A 257 -8.30 -29.61 -5.33
CA GLU A 257 -7.95 -29.12 -3.98
C GLU A 257 -8.94 -28.07 -3.48
N TRP A 258 -9.67 -27.38 -4.39
CA TRP A 258 -10.71 -26.43 -4.03
C TRP A 258 -11.80 -27.06 -3.16
N LEU A 259 -12.33 -28.23 -3.52
CA LEU A 259 -13.38 -28.90 -2.73
C LEU A 259 -12.81 -29.83 -1.65
N LEU A 260 -11.75 -30.58 -1.96
CA LEU A 260 -11.17 -31.55 -1.03
C LEU A 260 -10.33 -30.92 0.09
N GLY A 261 -9.87 -29.69 -0.13
CA GLY A 261 -8.97 -28.99 0.76
C GLY A 261 -7.53 -29.53 0.73
N PRO A 262 -6.60 -28.83 1.39
CA PRO A 262 -5.18 -29.16 1.34
C PRO A 262 -4.85 -30.30 2.31
N LYS A 263 -4.92 -31.54 1.83
CA LYS A 263 -4.63 -32.76 2.62
C LYS A 263 -3.22 -32.76 3.23
N GLN A 264 -2.26 -32.10 2.59
CA GLN A 264 -0.85 -32.08 3.02
C GLN A 264 -0.60 -31.11 4.20
N LEU A 265 -1.46 -30.10 4.40
CA LEU A 265 -1.39 -29.17 5.53
C LEU A 265 -1.97 -29.77 6.83
N LEU A 266 -2.54 -30.97 6.74
CA LEU A 266 -3.12 -31.69 7.88
C LEU A 266 -2.08 -32.42 8.72
N SER A 267 -0.99 -32.89 8.10
CA SER A 267 -0.01 -33.78 8.73
C SER A 267 1.13 -33.07 9.43
N SER A 268 1.35 -31.78 9.16
CA SER A 268 2.33 -30.97 9.87
C SER A 268 1.64 -29.82 10.59
N GLU A 269 1.61 -29.87 11.91
CA GLU A 269 1.74 -28.64 12.68
C GLU A 269 3.12 -28.06 12.38
N GLN A 270 3.26 -27.39 11.23
CA GLN A 270 4.36 -26.48 11.04
C GLN A 270 4.16 -25.39 12.09
N LYS A 271 4.86 -25.54 13.22
CA LYS A 271 5.36 -24.42 14.00
C LYS A 271 6.22 -23.59 13.05
N ASN A 272 5.57 -22.79 12.21
CA ASN A 272 6.25 -21.62 11.70
C ASN A 272 6.57 -20.81 12.95
N SER A 273 7.86 -20.57 13.15
CA SER A 273 8.38 -19.56 14.05
C SER A 273 7.49 -18.31 13.97
N GLU A 274 7.35 -17.60 15.08
CA GLU A 274 6.71 -16.28 15.15
C GLU A 274 7.51 -15.25 14.32
N ASP A 275 7.70 -15.53 13.03
CA ASP A 275 8.44 -14.69 12.11
C ASP A 275 7.51 -13.58 11.68
N ILE A 276 7.66 -12.44 12.36
CA ILE A 276 7.12 -11.18 11.89
C ILE A 276 7.68 -10.95 10.49
N TYR A 277 6.82 -11.00 9.48
CA TYR A 277 7.22 -10.78 8.10
C TYR A 277 7.66 -9.32 7.92
N GLN A 278 8.90 -9.13 7.48
CA GLN A 278 9.41 -7.80 7.16
C GLN A 278 8.96 -7.35 5.77
N LEU A 279 8.99 -6.04 5.54
CA LEU A 279 8.79 -5.49 4.20
C LEU A 279 9.92 -5.94 3.29
N ILE A 280 9.56 -6.39 2.09
CA ILE A 280 10.52 -6.74 1.04
C ILE A 280 10.83 -5.47 0.26
N ASP A 281 12.11 -5.10 0.19
CA ASP A 281 12.65 -3.98 -0.58
C ASP A 281 11.81 -2.67 -0.49
N PRO A 282 11.62 -2.12 0.73
CA PRO A 282 10.71 -1.01 0.97
C PRO A 282 11.10 0.31 0.29
N GLU A 283 12.32 0.40 -0.24
CA GLU A 283 12.81 1.57 -0.99
C GLU A 283 12.37 1.55 -2.46
N GLU A 284 12.13 0.36 -3.02
CA GLU A 284 11.67 0.18 -4.40
C GLU A 284 10.14 0.05 -4.51
N ASP A 285 9.47 -0.22 -3.37
CA ASP A 285 8.01 -0.37 -3.32
C ASP A 285 7.28 0.97 -3.46
N GLY A 286 6.65 1.18 -4.62
CA GLY A 286 5.83 2.36 -4.92
C GLY A 286 4.59 2.54 -4.04
N GLU A 287 4.22 1.55 -3.22
CA GLU A 287 3.13 1.65 -2.25
C GLU A 287 3.59 2.17 -0.88
N ILE A 288 4.90 2.33 -0.68
CA ILE A 288 5.50 2.76 0.59
C ILE A 288 6.01 4.20 0.45
N ARG A 289 5.51 5.07 1.35
CA ARG A 289 5.94 6.46 1.45
C ARG A 289 7.36 6.53 1.97
N ALA A 290 8.17 7.40 1.37
CA ALA A 290 9.53 7.70 1.80
C ALA A 290 9.59 8.15 3.27
N THR A 291 10.72 7.88 3.93
CA THR A 291 10.94 8.25 5.33
C THR A 291 11.12 9.76 5.41
N VAL A 292 10.20 10.47 6.08
CA VAL A 292 10.33 11.91 6.30
C VAL A 292 10.95 12.15 7.67
N ASN A 293 12.13 12.77 7.71
CA ASN A 293 12.75 13.21 8.96
C ASN A 293 12.05 14.48 9.46
N VAL A 294 11.47 14.43 10.66
CA VAL A 294 10.80 15.58 11.29
C VAL A 294 11.72 16.17 12.36
N ALA A 295 12.10 17.44 12.21
CA ALA A 295 12.78 18.21 13.27
C ALA A 295 11.74 18.88 14.18
N LYS A 296 11.91 18.78 15.50
CA LYS A 296 11.06 19.47 16.47
C LYS A 296 11.93 20.33 17.39
N THR A 297 11.73 21.64 17.34
CA THR A 297 12.38 22.59 18.23
C THR A 297 11.43 22.99 19.36
N PHE A 298 11.92 22.99 20.60
CA PHE A 298 11.20 23.53 21.75
C PHE A 298 11.81 24.87 22.13
N SER A 299 11.00 25.87 22.51
CA SER A 299 11.48 27.13 23.08
C SER A 299 10.86 27.34 24.45
N THR A 300 11.69 27.31 25.50
CA THR A 300 11.32 27.75 26.83
C THR A 300 11.46 29.27 26.90
N PRO A 301 10.45 30.01 27.39
CA PRO A 301 10.61 31.43 27.63
C PRO A 301 11.50 31.61 28.86
N GLU A 302 12.82 31.74 28.65
CA GLU A 302 13.70 32.31 29.68
C GLU A 302 13.44 33.82 29.76
N HIS A 303 12.32 34.20 30.39
CA HIS A 303 12.08 35.58 30.77
C HIS A 303 11.84 35.67 32.28
N LYS A 304 12.70 36.45 32.94
CA LYS A 304 12.57 36.92 34.33
C LYS A 304 11.34 37.82 34.58
N ALA A 305 10.27 37.70 33.79
CA ALA A 305 9.00 38.39 33.99
C ALA A 305 7.87 37.54 33.39
N GLY A 306 7.07 36.90 34.27
CA GLY A 306 6.04 35.92 33.94
C GLY A 306 4.81 36.44 33.19
N ARG A 307 4.96 37.12 32.05
CA ARG A 307 3.84 37.41 31.14
C ARG A 307 3.78 36.39 30.01
N SER A 308 2.68 35.64 29.93
CA SER A 308 2.33 34.81 28.76
C SER A 308 2.33 35.66 27.47
N LEU A 309 2.52 35.02 26.32
CA LEU A 309 2.32 35.69 25.03
C LEU A 309 0.83 35.96 24.84
N THR A 310 0.47 37.18 24.44
CA THR A 310 -0.90 37.48 24.00
C THR A 310 -1.17 36.78 22.65
N HIS A 311 -2.43 36.62 22.29
CA HIS A 311 -2.82 35.99 21.02
C HIS A 311 -2.19 36.73 19.82
N ASP A 312 -2.20 38.06 19.82
CA ASP A 312 -1.67 38.87 18.72
C ASP A 312 -0.15 38.76 18.59
N VAL A 313 0.57 38.75 19.73
CA VAL A 313 2.02 38.54 19.75
C VAL A 313 2.37 37.13 19.27
N LEU A 314 1.59 36.11 19.66
CA LEU A 314 1.77 34.74 19.19
C LEU A 314 1.50 34.62 17.68
N ASN A 315 0.41 35.22 17.18
CA ASN A 315 0.04 35.18 15.77
C ASN A 315 1.12 35.87 14.91
N THR A 316 1.60 37.03 15.36
CA THR A 316 2.70 37.76 14.70
C THR A 316 3.99 36.94 14.70
N LEU A 317 4.31 36.27 15.81
CA LEU A 317 5.45 35.36 15.88
C LEU A 317 5.29 34.16 14.93
N MET A 318 4.10 33.58 14.82
CA MET A 318 3.83 32.45 13.91
C MET A 318 3.90 32.85 12.45
N ALA A 319 3.49 34.08 12.11
CA ALA A 319 3.67 34.63 10.77
C ALA A 319 5.16 34.80 10.42
N GLU A 320 5.96 35.35 11.34
CA GLU A 320 7.42 35.45 11.21
C GLU A 320 8.09 34.08 11.09
N VAL A 321 7.72 33.11 11.93
CA VAL A 321 8.23 31.73 11.87
C VAL A 321 7.88 31.08 10.54
N SER A 322 6.65 31.29 10.04
CA SER A 322 6.21 30.78 8.75
C SER A 322 6.98 31.41 7.60
N ALA A 323 7.26 32.71 7.66
CA ALA A 323 8.12 33.41 6.70
C ALA A 323 9.56 32.85 6.72
N ILE A 324 10.12 32.60 7.91
CA ILE A 324 11.44 31.98 8.07
C ILE A 324 11.47 30.59 7.41
N VAL A 325 10.53 29.72 7.75
CA VAL A 325 10.48 28.35 7.22
C VAL A 325 10.24 28.34 5.71
N ASN A 326 9.42 29.24 5.19
CA ASN A 326 9.10 29.34 3.78
C ASN A 326 10.13 30.13 2.95
N SER A 327 11.10 30.80 3.58
CA SER A 327 12.26 31.38 2.89
C SER A 327 13.31 30.35 2.51
N ARG A 328 13.18 29.09 2.98
CA ARG A 328 14.18 28.05 2.76
C ARG A 328 14.33 27.70 1.28
N PRO A 329 15.54 27.41 0.79
CA PRO A 329 15.75 26.83 -0.54
C PRO A 329 15.05 25.47 -0.65
N LEU A 330 14.24 25.24 -1.70
CA LEU A 330 13.71 23.91 -2.01
C LEU A 330 14.72 23.10 -2.80
N VAL A 331 15.22 23.66 -3.91
CA VAL A 331 16.34 23.27 -4.78
C VAL A 331 16.54 24.47 -5.74
N PRO A 332 17.75 24.82 -6.22
CA PRO A 332 17.89 25.83 -7.27
C PRO A 332 17.33 25.30 -8.60
N VAL A 333 16.58 26.11 -9.36
CA VAL A 333 16.00 25.70 -10.67
C VAL A 333 16.54 26.58 -11.81
N SER A 334 17.51 27.44 -11.54
CA SER A 334 18.03 28.33 -12.57
C SER A 334 19.08 27.62 -13.43
N THR A 335 18.85 27.63 -14.74
CA THR A 335 19.82 27.32 -15.79
C THR A 335 20.72 28.51 -16.14
N ASP A 336 20.52 29.68 -15.51
CA ASP A 336 21.32 30.89 -15.73
C ASP A 336 22.54 30.92 -14.78
N PRO A 337 23.78 30.77 -15.28
CA PRO A 337 25.00 30.81 -14.47
C PRO A 337 25.26 32.16 -13.81
N GLU A 338 24.72 33.25 -14.38
CA GLU A 338 24.95 34.63 -13.90
C GLU A 338 23.93 35.05 -12.84
N ASN A 339 22.76 34.40 -12.79
CA ASN A 339 21.71 34.68 -11.80
C ASN A 339 20.98 33.40 -11.34
N PRO A 340 21.55 32.65 -10.40
CA PRO A 340 20.91 31.45 -9.87
C PRO A 340 19.72 31.83 -8.98
N LEU A 341 18.51 31.94 -9.57
CA LEU A 341 17.28 32.09 -8.81
C LEU A 341 16.99 30.80 -8.01
N ILE A 342 16.91 30.94 -6.69
CA ILE A 342 16.66 29.83 -5.77
C ILE A 342 15.15 29.74 -5.53
N LEU A 343 14.54 28.61 -5.88
CA LEU A 343 13.12 28.39 -5.63
C LEU A 343 12.89 28.17 -4.13
N THR A 344 12.00 28.94 -3.52
CA THR A 344 11.58 28.79 -2.12
C THR A 344 10.08 28.46 -2.04
N PRO A 345 9.60 27.85 -0.94
CA PRO A 345 8.16 27.65 -0.74
C PRO A 345 7.38 28.96 -0.77
N ALA A 346 7.95 30.06 -0.26
CA ALA A 346 7.32 31.37 -0.29
C ALA A 346 7.04 31.83 -1.73
N MET A 347 7.96 31.59 -2.67
CA MET A 347 7.76 31.93 -4.08
C MET A 347 6.61 31.11 -4.70
N LEU A 348 6.48 29.82 -4.35
CA LEU A 348 5.38 28.99 -4.83
C LEU A 348 4.03 29.42 -4.25
N LEU A 349 4.00 29.72 -2.95
CA LEU A 349 2.78 30.09 -2.23
C LEU A 349 2.29 31.50 -2.58
N THR A 350 3.20 32.42 -2.86
CA THR A 350 2.87 33.84 -3.11
C THR A 350 2.97 34.24 -4.57
N GLN A 351 3.61 33.42 -5.41
CA GLN A 351 3.97 33.73 -6.81
C GLN A 351 4.82 34.99 -6.98
N LYS A 352 5.49 35.45 -5.91
CA LYS A 352 6.37 36.63 -5.92
C LYS A 352 7.82 36.19 -5.95
N THR A 353 8.59 36.73 -6.89
CA THR A 353 10.04 36.49 -7.05
C THR A 353 10.90 37.49 -6.28
N ASP A 354 10.37 38.68 -6.00
CA ASP A 354 11.10 39.81 -5.40
C ASP A 354 11.11 39.79 -3.86
N TYR A 355 11.40 38.63 -3.26
CA TYR A 355 11.67 38.57 -1.81
C TYR A 355 13.13 38.94 -1.52
N ILE A 356 13.56 40.11 -1.97
CA ILE A 356 14.79 40.72 -1.47
C ILE A 356 14.45 41.22 -0.06
N PHE A 357 14.91 40.49 0.96
CA PHE A 357 14.94 40.98 2.34
C PHE A 357 15.97 42.10 2.46
N THR A 358 15.65 43.29 1.95
CA THR A 358 16.22 44.52 2.51
C THR A 358 15.40 44.86 3.74
N SER A 359 15.98 44.58 4.91
CA SER A 359 15.65 45.30 6.15
C SER A 359 15.66 46.82 5.99
N ASP A 360 16.23 47.32 4.89
CA ASP A 360 16.55 48.72 4.63
C ASP A 360 15.40 49.54 4.02
N HIS A 361 14.24 48.93 3.73
CA HIS A 361 13.09 49.64 3.13
C HIS A 361 11.88 49.87 4.04
N LEU A 362 12.01 49.56 5.34
CA LEU A 362 11.00 50.01 6.30
C LEU A 362 11.34 51.45 6.69
N GLY A 363 10.62 52.42 6.09
CA GLY A 363 10.86 53.86 6.22
C GLY A 363 10.93 54.39 7.66
N GLU A 364 11.31 55.66 7.81
CA GLU A 364 11.45 56.33 9.12
C GLU A 364 10.17 56.21 9.96
N PHE A 365 10.19 55.33 10.97
CA PHE A 365 9.11 55.17 11.93
C PHE A 365 9.17 56.26 13.02
N ASP A 366 8.03 56.89 13.27
CA ASP A 366 7.86 57.93 14.30
C ASP A 366 7.61 57.27 15.67
N LYS A 367 7.89 57.98 16.77
CA LYS A 367 7.70 57.52 18.15
C LYS A 367 6.26 57.13 18.51
N ARG A 368 5.30 57.29 17.59
CA ARG A 368 3.90 56.84 17.71
C ARG A 368 3.70 55.36 17.37
N ASP A 369 4.68 54.67 16.81
CA ASP A 369 4.66 53.22 16.52
C ASP A 369 4.95 52.34 17.76
N LEU A 370 4.44 52.78 18.92
CA LEU A 370 4.77 52.40 20.30
C LEU A 370 4.47 50.94 20.73
N CYS A 371 4.51 49.97 19.81
CA CYS A 371 4.59 48.54 20.13
C CYS A 371 6.03 48.02 20.18
N LEU A 372 7.03 48.91 20.34
CA LEU A 372 8.46 48.56 20.38
C LEU A 372 8.79 47.41 21.35
N ALA A 373 8.14 47.32 22.52
CA ALA A 373 8.43 46.25 23.49
C ALA A 373 7.93 44.88 23.03
N GLU A 374 6.71 44.80 22.50
CA GLU A 374 6.12 43.56 22.00
C GLU A 374 6.72 43.15 20.66
N TRP A 375 6.96 44.10 19.76
CA TRP A 375 7.69 43.87 18.52
C TRP A 375 9.13 43.40 18.79
N ARG A 376 9.87 44.06 19.69
CA ARG A 376 11.22 43.58 20.11
C ARG A 376 11.15 42.18 20.71
N ARG A 377 10.06 41.85 21.43
CA ARG A 377 9.84 40.50 21.98
C ARG A 377 9.60 39.47 20.87
N VAL A 378 8.76 39.77 19.88
CA VAL A 378 8.57 38.92 18.69
C VAL A 378 9.90 38.74 17.96
N GLN A 379 10.65 39.82 17.73
CA GLN A 379 11.95 39.78 17.07
C GLN A 379 12.98 38.96 17.86
N ALA A 380 13.01 39.06 19.19
CA ALA A 380 13.89 38.22 20.01
C ALA A 380 13.51 36.73 19.90
N LEU A 381 12.23 36.40 20.00
CA LEU A 381 11.74 35.01 19.90
C LEU A 381 11.98 34.40 18.52
N ALA A 382 11.75 35.16 17.45
CA ALA A 382 12.00 34.72 16.09
C ALA A 382 13.51 34.56 15.80
N SER A 383 14.40 35.34 16.44
CA SER A 383 15.86 35.13 16.37
C SER A 383 16.29 33.87 17.11
N VAL A 384 15.69 33.59 18.27
CA VAL A 384 15.91 32.33 18.99
C VAL A 384 15.46 31.14 18.14
N PHE A 385 14.27 31.23 17.54
CA PHE A 385 13.76 30.22 16.60
C PHE A 385 14.72 30.02 15.43
N TRP A 386 15.11 31.10 14.72
CA TRP A 386 16.04 31.04 13.59
C TRP A 386 17.35 30.34 13.94
N SER A 387 17.97 30.74 15.05
CA SER A 387 19.24 30.16 15.50
C SER A 387 19.11 28.66 15.79
N ARG A 388 18.03 28.24 16.45
CA ARG A 388 17.79 26.81 16.77
C ARG A 388 17.42 26.01 15.53
N TRP A 389 16.44 26.47 14.78
CA TRP A 389 15.96 25.83 13.56
C TRP A 389 17.09 25.66 12.54
N ARG A 390 17.93 26.67 12.30
CA ARG A 390 19.11 26.55 11.44
C ARG A 390 20.08 25.47 11.92
N LYS A 391 20.36 25.40 13.22
CA LYS A 391 21.27 24.40 13.82
C LYS A 391 20.71 22.98 13.76
N GLU A 392 19.40 22.81 13.83
CA GLU A 392 18.72 21.51 13.80
C GLU A 392 18.41 21.04 12.37
N TYR A 393 18.04 21.96 11.48
CA TYR A 393 17.60 21.68 10.10
C TYR A 393 18.78 21.50 9.13
N LEU A 394 19.80 22.36 9.18
CA LEU A 394 20.94 22.28 8.25
C LEU A 394 21.67 20.92 8.29
N PRO A 395 21.86 20.27 9.45
CA PRO A 395 22.42 18.92 9.49
C PRO A 395 21.53 17.84 8.86
N LEU A 396 20.21 18.05 8.77
CA LEU A 396 19.29 17.09 8.13
C LEU A 396 19.36 17.16 6.59
N LEU A 397 19.76 18.31 6.04
CA LEU A 397 20.03 18.46 4.61
C LEU A 397 21.31 17.74 4.20
N GLN A 398 22.24 17.53 5.13
CA GLN A 398 23.39 16.67 4.91
C GLN A 398 22.99 15.22 5.21
N GLN A 399 22.86 14.38 4.18
CA GLN A 399 22.71 12.93 4.39
C GLN A 399 23.86 12.43 5.30
N ARG A 400 23.52 11.84 6.46
CA ARG A 400 24.51 11.16 7.32
C ARG A 400 25.00 9.92 6.59
N ARG A 401 26.31 9.91 6.31
CA ARG A 401 26.99 8.88 5.50
C ARG A 401 27.32 7.66 6.36
N LYS A 402 27.14 6.47 5.79
CA LYS A 402 27.82 5.26 6.29
C LYS A 402 29.30 5.37 5.90
N TRP A 403 30.20 4.98 6.80
CA TRP A 403 31.65 5.09 6.63
C TRP A 403 32.24 4.18 5.53
N THR A 404 31.40 3.35 4.89
CA THR A 404 31.77 2.32 3.92
C THR A 404 31.63 2.71 2.44
N GLU A 405 31.07 3.89 2.11
CA GLU A 405 30.87 4.30 0.72
C GLU A 405 31.67 5.56 0.38
N ASP A 406 32.51 5.46 -0.64
CA ASP A 406 33.31 6.56 -1.17
C ASP A 406 32.44 7.44 -2.08
N ARG A 407 32.48 8.76 -1.89
CA ARG A 407 31.67 9.70 -2.69
C ARG A 407 32.47 10.89 -3.17
N ARG A 408 32.09 11.37 -4.35
CA ARG A 408 32.61 12.55 -5.06
C ARG A 408 32.85 13.76 -4.14
N ASP A 409 34.02 14.36 -4.30
CA ASP A 409 34.38 15.64 -3.71
C ASP A 409 33.64 16.82 -4.37
N LEU A 410 33.53 17.94 -3.66
CA LEU A 410 33.00 19.19 -4.23
C LEU A 410 33.92 19.68 -5.35
N ILE A 411 33.35 19.95 -6.51
CA ILE A 411 34.08 20.41 -7.70
C ILE A 411 33.62 21.80 -8.14
N GLU A 412 34.39 22.40 -9.03
CA GLU A 412 34.06 23.68 -9.65
C GLU A 412 32.69 23.63 -10.37
N GLY A 413 31.89 24.67 -10.14
CA GLY A 413 30.52 24.80 -10.63
C GLY A 413 29.44 24.21 -9.73
N ASP A 414 29.77 23.46 -8.68
CA ASP A 414 28.76 22.95 -7.73
C ASP A 414 28.05 24.10 -7.01
N VAL A 415 26.72 24.02 -6.88
CA VAL A 415 25.93 24.99 -6.13
C VAL A 415 25.77 24.51 -4.70
N ILE A 416 26.19 25.33 -3.74
CA ILE A 416 26.23 24.98 -2.33
C ILE A 416 25.52 26.01 -1.45
N LEU A 417 25.03 25.57 -0.29
CA LEU A 417 24.53 26.42 0.79
C LEU A 417 25.58 26.53 1.89
N LEU A 418 25.93 27.75 2.29
CA LEU A 418 26.91 28.00 3.34
C LEU A 418 26.27 28.00 4.74
N LYS A 419 26.89 27.25 5.65
CA LYS A 419 26.61 27.28 7.09
C LYS A 419 27.35 28.45 7.74
N ASP A 420 26.94 29.68 7.46
CA ASP A 420 27.50 30.84 8.16
C ASP A 420 26.72 31.14 9.46
N LYS A 421 27.46 31.36 10.56
CA LYS A 421 26.88 31.63 11.88
C LYS A 421 26.31 33.04 11.97
N ASN A 422 26.84 33.99 11.19
CA ASN A 422 26.57 35.43 11.28
C ASN A 422 25.49 35.95 10.32
N ILE A 423 24.77 35.05 9.63
CA ILE A 423 23.74 35.42 8.66
C ILE A 423 22.48 35.99 9.35
N CYS A 424 21.92 37.06 8.79
CA CYS A 424 20.64 37.63 9.21
C CYS A 424 19.48 36.62 9.01
N ARG A 425 18.38 36.84 9.71
CA ARG A 425 17.18 35.98 9.58
C ARG A 425 16.75 35.90 8.12
N THR A 426 16.23 34.74 7.68
CA THR A 426 15.69 34.47 6.33
C THR A 426 16.69 34.54 5.16
N GLN A 427 17.95 34.88 5.44
CA GLN A 427 18.99 34.86 4.43
C GLN A 427 19.64 33.48 4.35
N TRP A 428 19.84 33.02 3.11
CA TRP A 428 20.46 31.75 2.78
C TRP A 428 21.60 32.02 1.80
N PRO A 429 22.85 32.07 2.28
CA PRO A 429 24.00 32.34 1.43
C PRO A 429 24.27 31.11 0.58
N VAL A 430 23.67 31.11 -0.60
CA VAL A 430 23.96 30.15 -1.65
C VAL A 430 25.10 30.68 -2.48
N GLY A 431 26.03 29.80 -2.84
CA GLY A 431 27.17 30.16 -3.66
C GLY A 431 27.54 29.04 -4.60
N ILE A 432 28.42 29.38 -5.55
CA ILE A 432 28.97 28.45 -6.54
C ILE A 432 30.43 28.19 -6.17
N ILE A 433 30.85 26.93 -6.20
CA ILE A 433 32.26 26.58 -6.03
C ILE A 433 33.04 27.08 -7.24
N VAL A 434 34.03 27.93 -6.99
CA VAL A 434 34.93 28.48 -8.02
C VAL A 434 36.19 27.65 -8.12
N ASN A 435 36.68 27.11 -7.00
CA ASN A 435 37.90 26.31 -6.95
C ASN A 435 37.85 25.33 -5.77
N SER A 436 38.41 24.13 -5.94
CA SER A 436 38.46 23.09 -4.91
C SER A 436 39.91 22.70 -4.61
N PHE A 437 40.33 22.78 -3.34
CA PHE A 437 41.70 22.47 -2.94
C PHE A 437 41.80 21.04 -2.39
N LYS A 438 42.54 20.19 -3.11
CA LYS A 438 42.86 18.83 -2.68
C LYS A 438 43.97 18.84 -1.61
N SER A 439 43.82 17.93 -0.65
CA SER A 439 44.81 17.66 0.40
C SER A 439 45.79 16.56 -0.05
N SER A 440 46.80 16.25 0.76
CA SER A 440 47.83 15.23 0.47
C SER A 440 47.28 13.81 0.30
N ASP A 441 46.03 13.58 0.73
CA ASP A 441 45.25 12.36 0.60
C ASP A 441 44.28 12.39 -0.60
N GLU A 442 44.50 13.28 -1.58
CA GLU A 442 43.67 13.48 -2.79
C GLU A 442 42.21 13.93 -2.56
N HIS A 443 41.79 14.13 -1.30
CA HIS A 443 40.45 14.59 -0.95
C HIS A 443 40.34 16.11 -0.78
N VAL A 444 39.21 16.69 -1.18
CA VAL A 444 38.92 18.12 -1.03
C VAL A 444 38.49 18.44 0.40
N ARG A 445 39.26 19.28 1.10
CA ARG A 445 38.94 19.72 2.49
C ARG A 445 38.58 21.20 2.59
N LYS A 446 38.94 22.00 1.59
CA LYS A 446 38.65 23.43 1.48
C LYS A 446 38.25 23.76 0.05
N ALA A 447 37.31 24.68 -0.11
CA ALA A 447 36.92 25.19 -1.41
C ALA A 447 36.72 26.70 -1.37
N GLU A 448 36.93 27.32 -2.51
CA GLU A 448 36.63 28.72 -2.78
C GLU A 448 35.21 28.82 -3.34
N VAL A 449 34.37 29.65 -2.70
CA VAL A 449 32.96 29.81 -3.06
C VAL A 449 32.67 31.27 -3.39
N ARG A 450 31.96 31.50 -4.49
CA ARG A 450 31.44 32.81 -4.87
C ARG A 450 29.99 32.94 -4.42
N VAL A 451 29.70 33.98 -3.66
CA VAL A 451 28.37 34.29 -3.11
C VAL A 451 27.98 35.68 -3.55
N ILE A 452 26.71 35.88 -3.89
CA ILE A 452 26.15 37.20 -4.16
C ILE A 452 25.60 37.75 -2.84
N VAL A 453 26.22 38.81 -2.33
CA VAL A 453 25.78 39.51 -1.12
C VAL A 453 25.46 40.94 -1.51
N ASN A 454 24.22 41.38 -1.29
CA ASN A 454 23.74 42.74 -1.62
C ASN A 454 24.03 43.15 -3.08
N GLY A 455 23.83 42.22 -4.04
CA GLY A 455 24.05 42.46 -5.47
C GLY A 455 25.52 42.52 -5.89
N LYS A 456 26.47 42.26 -4.99
CA LYS A 456 27.91 42.17 -5.31
C LYS A 456 28.41 40.74 -5.15
N ALA A 457 29.11 40.25 -6.17
CA ALA A 457 29.81 38.98 -6.11
C ALA A 457 31.03 39.10 -5.18
N THR A 458 31.07 38.25 -4.15
CA THR A 458 32.18 38.16 -3.21
C THR A 458 32.64 36.72 -3.11
N THR A 459 33.95 36.52 -3.03
CA THR A 459 34.55 35.18 -3.01
C THR A 459 35.17 34.90 -1.64
N TYR A 460 34.90 33.73 -1.09
CA TYR A 460 35.39 33.30 0.23
C TYR A 460 36.02 31.92 0.15
N THR A 461 37.12 31.70 0.88
CA THR A 461 37.62 30.34 1.13
C THR A 461 37.01 29.79 2.43
N ARG A 462 36.40 28.60 2.38
CA ARG A 462 35.76 27.96 3.53
C ARG A 462 36.02 26.45 3.58
N PRO A 463 35.99 25.83 4.79
CA PRO A 463 36.02 24.37 4.93
C PRO A 463 34.77 23.72 4.33
N ILE A 464 34.91 22.52 3.76
CA ILE A 464 33.77 21.79 3.16
C ILE A 464 32.69 21.39 4.19
N VAL A 465 33.04 21.29 5.48
CA VAL A 465 32.10 20.94 6.55
C VAL A 465 31.02 22.02 6.76
N ASP A 466 31.34 23.25 6.36
CA ASP A 466 30.46 24.41 6.38
C ASP A 466 29.69 24.59 5.07
N MET A 467 29.79 23.63 4.14
CA MET A 467 29.10 23.65 2.85
C MET A 467 28.10 22.50 2.76
N ILE A 468 26.95 22.77 2.17
CA ILE A 468 25.91 21.78 1.89
C ILE A 468 25.67 21.80 0.38
N LEU A 469 26.00 20.69 -0.29
CA LEU A 469 25.75 20.55 -1.72
C LEU A 469 24.26 20.60 -2.01
N LEU A 470 23.85 21.49 -2.91
CA LEU A 470 22.47 21.62 -3.38
C LEU A 470 22.31 21.11 -4.81
N ILE A 471 23.24 21.43 -5.71
CA ILE A 471 23.28 20.94 -7.10
C ILE A 471 24.68 20.50 -7.45
N GLU A 472 24.76 19.30 -8.01
CA GLU A 472 25.94 18.78 -8.67
C GLU A 472 26.10 19.41 -10.05
N ASN A 473 27.25 20.04 -10.30
CA ASN A 473 27.64 20.36 -11.66
C ASN A 473 27.85 19.04 -12.41
N THR A 474 27.00 18.79 -13.40
CA THR A 474 27.16 17.65 -14.31
C THR A 474 27.71 18.24 -15.60
N PRO A 475 28.99 17.96 -15.96
CA PRO A 475 29.47 18.34 -17.28
C PRO A 475 28.63 17.59 -18.31
N VAL A 476 28.00 18.35 -19.22
CA VAL A 476 27.26 17.81 -20.37
C VAL A 476 28.22 17.14 -21.34
#